data_AF-A0A0F9W8N4-F1
#
_entry.id   AF-A0A0F9W8N4-F1
#
_cell.length_a   1.000
_cell.length_b   1.000
_cell.length_c   1.000
_cell.angle_alpha   90.00
_cell.angle_beta   90.00
_cell.angle_gamma   90.00
#
_symmetry.space_group_name_H-M   'P 1'
#
loop_
_entity.id
_entity.type
_entity.pdbx_description
1 polymer ?
#
loop_
_entity_poly.entity_id
_entity_poly.type
_entity_poly.pdbx_seq_one_letter_code
_entity_poly.pdbx_strand_id
1 'polypeptide(L)'
;MDRTKAIDHLKGLLSPDDTVYLILRHVSASGMTRWISPLVFREGRAMDLTYAVCATLGIKRSEIHEGVRLANLGDMDLGFHLLYELGQALFPEGFDIQTIGRNGDISGHEPDGGYAFNREWL
;
A
#
# COMPACT_ATOMS: atom_id res chain seq x y z
N MET A 1 -10.46 -10.77 9.07
CA MET A 1 -10.30 -9.55 9.89
C MET A 1 -11.32 -8.54 9.41
N ASP A 2 -11.94 -7.80 10.32
CA ASP A 2 -12.85 -6.70 10.00
C ASP A 2 -12.09 -5.49 9.45
N ARG A 3 -12.72 -4.68 8.58
CA ARG A 3 -12.07 -3.54 7.92
C ARG A 3 -11.55 -2.50 8.92
N THR A 4 -12.32 -2.17 9.95
CA THR A 4 -11.92 -1.17 10.95
C THR A 4 -10.71 -1.67 11.73
N LYS A 5 -10.73 -2.94 12.16
CA LYS A 5 -9.58 -3.57 12.84
C LYS A 5 -8.33 -3.60 11.95
N ALA A 6 -8.50 -3.77 10.64
CA ALA A 6 -7.40 -3.74 9.69
C ALA A 6 -6.77 -2.35 9.59
N ILE A 7 -7.60 -1.31 9.50
CA ILE A 7 -7.16 0.09 9.48
C ILE A 7 -6.42 0.43 10.77
N ASP A 8 -6.99 0.11 11.93
CA ASP A 8 -6.36 0.38 13.23
C ASP A 8 -5.01 -0.34 13.37
N HIS A 9 -4.96 -1.61 12.96
CA HIS A 9 -3.72 -2.37 12.96
C HIS A 9 -2.65 -1.74 12.06
N LEU A 10 -3.02 -1.32 10.85
CA LEU A 10 -2.10 -0.70 9.91
C LEU A 10 -1.64 0.69 10.38
N LYS A 11 -2.52 1.50 10.97
CA LYS A 11 -2.14 2.79 11.59
C LYS A 11 -1.18 2.63 12.77
N GLY A 12 -1.22 1.50 13.46
CA GLY A 12 -0.24 1.17 14.49
C GLY A 12 1.15 0.80 13.94
N LEU A 13 1.23 0.45 12.65
CA LEU A 13 2.47 0.03 11.99
C LEU A 13 3.03 1.06 11.03
N LEU A 14 2.17 1.87 10.42
CA LEU A 14 2.46 2.79 9.32
C LEU A 14 2.16 4.23 9.73
N SER A 15 3.10 5.11 9.42
CA SER A 15 2.98 6.56 9.47
C SER A 15 3.19 7.12 8.06
N PRO A 16 2.71 8.34 7.78
CA PRO A 16 3.13 9.06 6.58
C PRO A 16 4.67 9.10 6.48
N ASP A 17 5.17 9.13 5.25
CA ASP A 17 6.60 9.09 4.87
C ASP A 17 7.30 7.72 5.03
N ASP A 18 6.60 6.69 5.49
CA ASP A 18 7.16 5.33 5.55
C ASP A 18 7.47 4.74 4.16
N THR A 19 8.57 3.99 4.09
CA THR A 19 8.88 3.13 2.93
C THR A 19 8.19 1.79 3.07
N VAL A 20 7.24 1.53 2.17
CA VAL A 20 6.61 0.21 2.01
C VAL A 20 7.32 -0.54 0.90
N TYR A 21 7.86 -1.70 1.26
CA TYR A 21 8.55 -2.59 0.33
C TYR A 21 7.54 -3.50 -0.35
N LEU A 22 7.74 -3.77 -1.64
CA LEU A 22 6.80 -4.48 -2.48
C LEU A 22 7.47 -5.71 -3.08
N ILE A 23 6.87 -6.89 -2.86
CA ILE A 23 7.28 -8.13 -3.52
C ILE A 23 6.26 -8.46 -4.61
N LEU A 24 6.72 -8.58 -5.85
CA LEU A 24 5.91 -9.10 -6.94
C LEU A 24 5.83 -10.64 -6.84
N ARG A 25 4.69 -11.16 -6.36
CA ARG A 25 4.48 -12.60 -6.14
C ARG A 25 4.12 -13.36 -7.42
N HIS A 26 3.28 -12.76 -8.26
CA HIS A 26 2.83 -13.38 -9.49
C HIS A 26 2.34 -12.35 -10.50
N VAL A 27 2.43 -12.69 -11.78
CA VAL A 27 1.88 -11.93 -12.91
C VAL A 27 1.10 -12.91 -13.78
N SER A 28 -0.15 -12.59 -14.10
CA SER A 28 -0.95 -13.38 -15.04
C SER A 28 -0.33 -13.38 -16.43
N ALA A 29 -0.60 -14.41 -17.25
CA ALA A 29 -0.06 -14.51 -18.61
C ALA A 29 -0.26 -13.26 -19.49
N SER A 30 -1.39 -12.54 -19.35
CA SER A 30 -1.67 -11.30 -20.09
C SER A 30 -0.93 -10.06 -19.56
N GLY A 31 -0.24 -10.17 -18.44
CA GLY A 31 0.33 -9.02 -17.73
C GLY A 31 -0.71 -8.10 -17.05
N MET A 32 -2.01 -8.36 -17.19
CA MET A 32 -3.08 -7.45 -16.71
C MET A 32 -3.45 -7.65 -15.24
N THR A 33 -2.95 -8.71 -14.59
CA THR A 33 -3.17 -8.97 -13.17
C THR A 33 -1.84 -9.26 -12.49
N ARG A 34 -1.61 -8.63 -11.34
CA ARG A 34 -0.43 -8.86 -10.51
C ARG A 34 -0.85 -9.12 -9.07
N TRP A 35 -0.08 -9.95 -8.38
CA TRP A 35 -0.20 -10.20 -6.96
C TRP A 35 1.02 -9.60 -6.27
N ILE A 36 0.79 -8.64 -5.39
CA ILE A 36 1.86 -7.90 -4.73
C ILE A 36 1.70 -8.04 -3.22
N SER A 37 2.78 -8.39 -2.52
CA SER A 37 2.82 -8.38 -1.05
C SER A 37 3.50 -7.10 -0.58
N PRO A 38 2.79 -6.18 0.10
CA PRO A 38 3.40 -5.06 0.79
C PRO A 38 3.98 -5.50 2.14
N LEU A 39 5.14 -4.97 2.49
CA LEU A 39 5.79 -5.21 3.77
C LEU A 39 6.49 -3.94 4.28
N VAL A 40 6.69 -3.90 5.58
CA VAL A 40 7.45 -2.83 6.24
C VAL A 40 8.47 -3.44 7.18
N PHE A 41 9.62 -2.81 7.34
CA PHE A 41 10.61 -3.22 8.33
C PHE A 41 10.41 -2.44 9.63
N ARG A 42 10.27 -3.18 10.73
CA ARG A 42 10.19 -2.64 12.09
C ARG A 42 11.13 -3.43 12.99
N GLU A 43 11.98 -2.73 13.73
CA GLU A 43 12.91 -3.35 14.69
C GLU A 43 13.73 -4.51 14.09
N GLY A 44 14.16 -4.37 12.83
CA GLY A 44 14.93 -5.38 12.10
C GLY A 44 14.12 -6.58 11.60
N ARG A 45 12.78 -6.55 11.66
CA ARG A 45 11.90 -7.62 11.19
C ARG A 45 11.02 -7.14 10.04
N ALA A 46 10.89 -7.97 9.02
CA ALA A 46 9.90 -7.76 7.96
C ALA A 46 8.51 -8.10 8.50
N MET A 47 7.59 -7.15 8.40
CA MET A 47 6.18 -7.31 8.75
C MET A 47 5.36 -7.36 7.47
N ASP A 48 4.72 -8.50 7.21
CA ASP A 48 3.83 -8.69 6.06
C ASP A 48 2.50 -7.96 6.31
N LEU A 49 2.15 -7.05 5.40
CA LEU A 49 0.94 -6.24 5.49
C LEU A 49 -0.20 -6.78 4.62
N THR A 50 0.05 -7.80 3.79
CA THR A 50 -0.85 -8.29 2.73
C THR A 50 -2.26 -8.56 3.24
N TYR A 51 -2.37 -9.28 4.36
CA TYR A 51 -3.69 -9.65 4.90
C TYR A 51 -4.48 -8.43 5.38
N ALA A 52 -3.80 -7.49 6.03
CA ALA A 52 -4.43 -6.27 6.53
C ALA A 52 -4.78 -5.30 5.39
N VAL A 53 -3.93 -5.20 4.37
CA VAL A 53 -4.19 -4.40 3.17
C VAL A 53 -5.39 -4.96 2.40
N CYS A 54 -5.44 -6.28 2.18
CA CYS A 54 -6.62 -6.93 1.58
C CYS A 54 -7.92 -6.61 2.35
N ALA A 55 -7.90 -6.72 3.69
CA ALA A 55 -9.07 -6.43 4.51
C ALA A 55 -9.46 -4.94 4.47
N THR A 56 -8.48 -4.03 4.41
CA THR A 56 -8.69 -2.58 4.34
C THR A 56 -9.33 -2.15 3.02
N LEU A 57 -8.83 -2.70 1.91
CA LEU A 57 -9.28 -2.37 0.55
C LEU A 57 -10.48 -3.22 0.09
N GLY A 58 -10.96 -4.15 0.92
CA GLY A 58 -12.05 -5.07 0.54
C GLY A 58 -11.67 -6.07 -0.55
N ILE A 59 -10.38 -6.32 -0.74
CA ILE A 59 -9.84 -7.23 -1.75
C ILE A 59 -9.74 -8.63 -1.17
N LYS A 60 -10.32 -9.62 -1.85
CA LYS A 60 -10.15 -11.03 -1.45
C LYS A 60 -8.70 -11.46 -1.65
N ARG A 61 -8.05 -11.89 -0.56
CA ARG A 61 -6.68 -12.42 -0.61
C ARG A 61 -6.63 -13.67 -1.49
N SER A 62 -5.57 -13.79 -2.30
CA SER A 62 -5.30 -15.04 -3.02
C SER A 62 -4.84 -16.13 -2.05
N GLU A 63 -5.44 -17.32 -2.15
CA GLU A 63 -4.99 -18.51 -1.42
C GLU A 63 -3.77 -19.17 -2.07
N ILE A 64 -3.48 -18.82 -3.33
CA ILE A 64 -2.42 -19.46 -4.14
C ILE A 64 -1.18 -18.57 -4.25
N HIS A 65 -1.37 -17.28 -4.52
CA HIS A 65 -0.28 -16.36 -4.84
C HIS A 65 0.11 -15.45 -3.68
N GLU A 66 -0.57 -15.56 -2.53
CA GLU A 66 -0.23 -14.90 -1.26
C GLU A 66 -0.01 -13.37 -1.31
N GLY A 67 -0.56 -12.70 -2.32
CA GLY A 67 -0.47 -11.24 -2.51
C GLY A 67 -1.83 -10.56 -2.67
N VAL A 68 -1.82 -9.23 -2.60
CA VAL A 68 -2.96 -8.37 -2.94
C VAL A 68 -3.17 -8.45 -4.45
N ARG A 69 -4.36 -8.85 -4.87
CA ARG A 69 -4.70 -9.01 -6.29
C ARG A 69 -5.08 -7.67 -6.89
N LEU A 70 -4.26 -7.18 -7.81
CA LEU A 70 -4.54 -6.01 -8.64
C LEU A 70 -4.85 -6.49 -10.05
N ALA A 71 -6.08 -6.29 -10.54
CA ALA A 71 -6.56 -6.88 -11.78
C ALA A 71 -7.10 -5.83 -12.75
N ASN A 72 -7.03 -6.16 -14.04
CA ASN A 72 -7.51 -5.32 -15.16
C ASN A 72 -6.74 -3.99 -15.28
N LEU A 73 -5.48 -3.98 -14.84
CA LEU A 73 -4.63 -2.80 -14.85
C LEU A 73 -3.35 -3.13 -15.65
N GLY A 74 -3.12 -2.38 -16.72
CA GLY A 74 -2.02 -2.55 -17.68
C GLY A 74 -0.80 -1.68 -17.34
N ASP A 75 -0.35 -0.89 -18.32
CA ASP A 75 0.84 -0.02 -18.27
C ASP A 75 0.70 1.12 -17.25
N MET A 76 0.95 0.80 -15.98
CA MET A 76 1.03 1.72 -14.84
C MET A 76 1.92 1.11 -13.75
N ASP A 77 2.48 1.94 -12.88
CA ASP A 77 3.10 1.46 -11.65
C ASP A 77 2.03 0.96 -10.66
N LEU A 78 1.86 -0.36 -10.61
CA LEU A 78 0.90 -1.00 -9.72
C LEU A 78 1.29 -0.97 -8.25
N GLY A 79 2.58 -0.82 -7.95
CA GLY A 79 3.04 -0.60 -6.60
C GLY A 79 2.57 0.75 -6.09
N PHE A 80 2.70 1.80 -6.91
CA PHE A 80 2.16 3.11 -6.61
C PHE A 80 0.64 3.06 -6.41
N HIS A 81 -0.10 2.46 -7.35
CA HIS A 81 -1.56 2.39 -7.25
C HIS A 81 -2.02 1.69 -5.95
N LEU A 82 -1.39 0.58 -5.58
CA LEU A 82 -1.69 -0.12 -4.33
C LEU A 82 -1.48 0.77 -3.10
N LEU A 83 -0.34 1.45 -3.03
CA LEU A 83 -0.04 2.33 -1.89
C LEU A 83 -0.88 3.60 -1.89
N TYR A 84 -1.30 4.07 -3.06
CA TYR A 84 -2.19 5.20 -3.19
C TYR A 84 -3.56 4.88 -2.59
N GLU A 85 -4.18 3.77 -2.99
CA GLU A 85 -5.46 3.34 -2.41
C GLU A 85 -5.34 3.04 -0.92
N LEU A 86 -4.22 2.46 -0.48
CA LEU A 86 -3.94 2.22 0.93
C LEU A 86 -3.82 3.53 1.71
N GLY A 87 -3.07 4.50 1.19
CA GLY A 87 -2.89 5.81 1.79
C GLY A 87 -4.22 6.54 1.98
N GLN A 88 -5.06 6.54 0.95
CA GLN A 88 -6.41 7.11 1.03
C GLN A 88 -7.30 6.41 2.07
N ALA A 89 -7.16 5.09 2.22
CA ALA A 89 -7.93 4.35 3.20
C ALA A 89 -7.46 4.63 4.65
N LEU A 90 -6.16 4.89 4.87
CA LEU A 90 -5.61 5.14 6.20
C LEU A 90 -5.68 6.63 6.59
N PHE A 91 -5.47 7.55 5.67
CA PHE A 91 -5.39 8.99 5.93
C PHE A 91 -6.38 9.79 5.06
N PRO A 92 -7.69 9.51 5.14
CA PRO A 92 -8.68 10.11 4.24
C PRO A 92 -8.83 11.63 4.43
N GLU A 93 -8.48 12.15 5.61
CA GLU A 93 -8.51 13.59 5.93
C GLU A 93 -7.19 14.30 5.62
N GLY A 94 -6.24 13.59 5.00
CA GLY A 94 -4.94 14.13 4.71
C GLY A 94 -3.99 14.19 5.90
N PHE A 95 -2.83 14.80 5.68
CA PHE A 95 -1.80 15.05 6.68
C PHE A 95 -0.85 16.17 6.21
N ASP A 96 -0.14 16.80 7.16
CA ASP A 96 0.86 17.81 6.85
C ASP A 96 2.15 17.15 6.35
N ILE A 97 2.62 17.58 5.18
CA ILE A 97 3.78 16.99 4.52
C ILE A 97 5.04 17.32 5.31
N GLN A 98 5.87 16.31 5.57
CA GLN A 98 7.19 16.51 6.18
C GLN A 98 8.30 16.36 5.17
N THR A 99 8.31 15.24 4.44
CA THR A 99 9.40 14.93 3.50
C THR A 99 8.94 14.46 2.13
N ILE A 100 7.77 13.82 2.03
CA ILE A 100 7.22 13.36 0.74
C ILE A 100 5.88 14.03 0.51
N GLY A 101 5.75 14.65 -0.65
CA GLY A 101 4.46 15.14 -1.11
C GLY A 101 4.27 14.98 -2.60
N ARG A 102 3.08 15.36 -3.04
CA ARG A 102 2.55 15.10 -4.37
C ARG A 102 3.48 15.66 -5.45
N ASN A 103 3.98 14.78 -6.32
CA ASN A 103 4.90 15.13 -7.41
C ASN A 103 6.18 15.89 -6.97
N GLY A 104 6.65 15.63 -5.74
CA GLY A 104 7.85 16.28 -5.18
C GLY A 104 7.59 17.65 -4.55
N ASP A 105 6.34 18.10 -4.50
CA ASP A 105 5.97 19.25 -3.69
C ASP A 105 5.95 18.86 -2.21
N ILE A 106 6.92 19.37 -1.46
CA ILE A 106 7.05 19.15 -0.02
C ILE A 106 6.44 20.29 0.80
N SER A 107 5.79 21.25 0.14
CA SER A 107 5.14 22.38 0.79
C SER A 107 3.66 22.09 1.05
N GLY A 108 3.22 22.28 2.29
CA GLY A 108 1.80 22.27 2.63
C GLY A 108 1.25 20.93 3.10
N HIS A 109 0.06 20.60 2.59
CA HIS A 109 -0.83 19.59 3.15
C HIS A 109 -1.25 18.60 2.06
N GLU A 110 -1.06 17.30 2.30
CA GLU A 110 -1.58 16.24 1.43
C GLU A 110 -3.06 16.04 1.76
N PRO A 111 -4.00 16.26 0.83
CA PRO A 111 -5.41 16.41 1.18
C PRO A 111 -6.18 15.09 1.34
N ASP A 112 -5.70 14.00 0.74
CA ASP A 112 -6.47 12.75 0.65
C ASP A 112 -5.68 11.50 1.07
N GLY A 113 -4.41 11.66 1.45
CA GLY A 113 -3.56 10.57 1.94
C GLY A 113 -2.96 9.68 0.86
N GLY A 114 -3.30 9.85 -0.42
CA GLY A 114 -2.83 8.98 -1.51
C GLY A 114 -1.32 9.00 -1.72
N TYR A 115 -0.63 10.05 -1.28
CA TYR A 115 0.83 10.17 -1.35
C TYR A 115 1.53 9.89 -0.01
N ALA A 116 0.86 9.18 0.93
CA ALA A 116 1.40 8.92 2.27
C ALA A 116 2.68 8.08 2.31
N PHE A 117 2.97 7.27 1.29
CA PHE A 117 4.01 6.24 1.37
C PHE A 117 5.03 6.33 0.24
N ASN A 118 6.28 6.07 0.58
CA ASN A 118 7.31 5.66 -0.37
C ASN A 118 7.13 4.19 -0.76
N ARG A 119 7.68 3.82 -1.92
CA ARG A 119 7.72 2.44 -2.37
C ARG A 119 9.10 2.02 -2.83
N GLU A 120 9.49 0.81 -2.47
CA GLU A 120 10.68 0.14 -3.01
C GLU A 120 10.32 -1.29 -3.41
N TRP A 121 10.82 -1.76 -4.55
CA TRP A 121 10.63 -3.14 -5.00
C TRP A 121 11.77 -4.01 -4.49
N LEU A 122 11.43 -5.21 -3.98
CA LEU A 122 12.38 -6.25 -3.58
C LEU A 122 12.48 -7.36 -4.64
#